data_AF-A0A1V4R2B9-F1
#
_entry.id   AF-A0A1V4R2B9-F1
#
_cell.length_a   1.000
_cell.length_b   1.000
_cell.length_c   1.000
_cell.angle_alpha   90.00
_cell.angle_beta   90.00
_cell.angle_gamma   90.00
#
_symmetry.space_group_name_H-M   'P 1'
#
loop_
_entity.id
_entity.type
_entity.pdbx_description
1 polymer ?
#
loop_
_entity_poly.entity_id
_entity_poly.type
_entity_poly.pdbx_seq_one_letter_code
_entity_poly.pdbx_strand_id
1 'polypeptide(L)'
;MTETIGIWIAAFLTLCMFSFLYKDNPFYKFAEHLFVGVSMGYYIPYTYYNAFLPYAYEPLFLKKEYILIIPFIIGFLYWFRFSSK
;
A
#
# COMPACT_ATOMS: atom_id res chain seq x y z
N MET A 1 -20.04 -24.66 -2.46
CA MET A 1 -18.87 -25.05 -3.29
C MET A 1 -17.77 -24.00 -3.28
N THR A 2 -18.09 -22.71 -3.46
CA THR A 2 -17.11 -21.60 -3.43
C THR A 2 -16.43 -21.42 -2.06
N GLU A 3 -17.17 -21.57 -0.96
CA GLU A 3 -16.64 -21.44 0.40
C GLU A 3 -15.56 -22.49 0.70
N THR A 4 -15.77 -23.73 0.27
CA THR A 4 -14.81 -24.83 0.45
C THR A 4 -13.47 -24.53 -0.23
N ILE A 5 -13.51 -23.94 -1.44
CA ILE A 5 -12.32 -23.56 -2.19
C ILE A 5 -11.56 -22.45 -1.46
N GLY A 6 -12.28 -21.44 -0.94
CA GLY A 6 -11.67 -20.36 -0.16
C GLY A 6 -11.01 -20.85 1.13
N ILE A 7 -11.63 -21.81 1.82
CA ILE A 7 -11.08 -22.40 3.05
C ILE A 7 -9.77 -23.17 2.76
N TRP A 8 -9.72 -23.94 1.67
CA TRP A 8 -8.50 -24.65 1.27
C TRP A 8 -7.36 -23.69 0.90
N ILE A 9 -7.67 -22.61 0.18
CA ILE A 9 -6.70 -21.56 -0.15
C ILE A 9 -6.19 -20.90 1.14
N ALA A 10 -7.08 -20.51 2.06
CA ALA A 10 -6.71 -19.90 3.33
C ALA A 10 -5.83 -20.83 4.19
N ALA A 11 -6.17 -22.12 4.25
CA ALA A 11 -5.36 -23.12 4.95
C ALA A 11 -3.96 -23.27 4.34
N PHE A 12 -3.87 -23.31 3.01
CA PHE A 12 -2.59 -23.38 2.29
C PHE A 12 -1.71 -22.15 2.55
N LEU A 13 -2.26 -20.94 2.43
CA LEU A 13 -1.54 -19.70 2.72
C LEU A 13 -1.07 -19.62 4.17
N THR A 14 -1.87 -20.13 5.11
CA THR A 14 -1.51 -20.19 6.53
C THR A 14 -0.30 -21.13 6.75
N LEU A 15 -0.29 -22.29 6.10
CA LEU A 15 0.86 -23.20 6.12
C LEU A 15 2.10 -22.56 5.47
N CYS A 16 1.95 -21.82 4.36
CA CYS A 16 3.05 -21.08 3.74
C CYS A 16 3.66 -20.03 4.67
N MET A 17 2.84 -19.32 5.46
CA MET A 17 3.33 -18.37 6.46
C MET A 17 4.07 -19.07 7.61
N PHE A 18 3.58 -20.22 8.10
CA PHE A 18 4.27 -21.00 9.11
C PHE A 18 5.60 -21.61 8.62
N SER A 19 5.82 -21.71 7.31
CA SER A 19 7.10 -22.11 6.73
C SER A 19 8.25 -21.13 7.03
N PHE A 20 8.00 -20.00 7.69
CA PHE A 20 9.03 -19.12 8.24
C PHE A 20 10.05 -19.86 9.12
N LEU A 21 9.62 -20.90 9.85
CA LEU A 21 10.50 -21.65 10.75
C LEU A 21 11.55 -22.50 10.02
N TYR A 22 11.33 -22.82 8.74
CA TYR A 22 12.29 -23.48 7.87
C TYR A 22 13.01 -22.44 7.01
N LYS A 23 14.15 -21.96 7.53
CA LYS A 23 15.13 -21.05 6.91
C LYS A 23 15.10 -21.08 5.37
N ASP A 24 14.64 -19.99 4.74
CA ASP A 24 14.68 -19.68 3.30
C ASP A 24 13.93 -20.61 2.31
N ASN A 25 12.65 -20.90 2.54
CA ASN A 25 11.83 -21.61 1.55
C ASN A 25 11.15 -20.63 0.55
N PRO A 26 11.20 -20.82 -0.79
CA PRO A 26 10.51 -19.97 -1.78
C PRO A 26 9.01 -19.76 -1.51
N PHE A 27 8.35 -20.72 -0.86
CA PHE A 27 6.94 -20.60 -0.48
C PHE A 27 6.67 -19.46 0.51
N TYR A 28 7.59 -19.22 1.45
CA TYR A 28 7.45 -18.12 2.40
C TYR A 28 7.61 -16.76 1.69
N LYS A 29 8.63 -16.62 0.84
CA LYS A 29 8.86 -15.38 0.07
C LYS A 29 7.67 -15.05 -0.84
N PHE A 30 7.04 -16.06 -1.45
CA PHE A 30 5.82 -15.87 -2.23
C PHE A 30 4.66 -15.35 -1.36
N ALA A 31 4.41 -15.99 -0.20
CA ALA A 31 3.34 -15.56 0.70
C ALA A 31 3.56 -14.14 1.22
N GLU A 32 4.81 -13.78 1.55
CA GLU A 32 5.20 -12.42 1.95
C GLU A 32 4.92 -11.39 0.85
N HIS A 33 5.38 -11.64 -0.39
CA HIS A 33 5.12 -10.74 -1.52
C HIS A 33 3.63 -10.64 -1.85
N LEU A 34 2.88 -11.73 -1.77
CA LEU A 34 1.44 -11.73 -1.98
C LEU A 34 0.74 -10.89 -0.90
N PHE A 35 1.10 -11.06 0.37
CA PHE A 35 0.51 -10.31 1.47
C PHE A 35 0.82 -8.79 1.39
N VAL A 36 2.07 -8.43 1.11
CA VAL A 36 2.46 -7.03 0.89
C VAL A 36 1.77 -6.47 -0.35
N GLY A 37 1.66 -7.24 -1.43
CA GLY A 37 0.95 -6.86 -2.65
C GLY A 37 -0.53 -6.58 -2.42
N VAL A 38 -1.23 -7.45 -1.68
CA VAL A 38 -2.65 -7.24 -1.30
C VAL A 38 -2.80 -6.01 -0.41
N SER A 39 -1.91 -5.83 0.55
CA SER A 39 -1.92 -4.66 1.45
C SER A 39 -1.74 -3.36 0.68
N MET A 40 -0.77 -3.30 -0.24
CA MET A 40 -0.56 -2.15 -1.11
C MET A 40 -1.73 -1.94 -2.08
N GLY A 41 -2.32 -3.02 -2.60
CA GLY A 41 -3.47 -2.97 -3.51
C GLY A 41 -4.70 -2.31 -2.89
N TYR A 42 -4.94 -2.51 -1.59
CA TYR A 42 -5.98 -1.77 -0.86
C TYR A 42 -5.53 -0.33 -0.51
N TYR A 43 -4.28 -0.18 -0.07
CA TYR A 43 -3.78 1.08 0.46
C TYR A 43 -3.66 2.20 -0.60
N ILE A 44 -3.28 1.86 -1.84
CA ILE A 44 -3.13 2.82 -2.95
C ILE A 44 -4.45 3.55 -3.27
N PRO A 45 -5.55 2.86 -3.62
CA PRO A 45 -6.82 3.54 -3.91
C PRO A 45 -7.38 4.23 -2.66
N TYR A 46 -7.24 3.62 -1.48
CA TYR A 46 -7.66 4.25 -0.23
C TYR A 46 -6.99 5.62 -0.02
N THR A 47 -5.67 5.69 -0.18
CA THR A 47 -4.90 6.94 -0.05
C THR A 47 -5.24 7.92 -1.17
N TYR A 48 -5.49 7.44 -2.39
CA TYR A 48 -5.87 8.30 -3.51
C TYR A 48 -7.19 9.03 -3.25
N TYR A 49 -8.23 8.31 -2.83
CA TYR A 49 -9.55 8.91 -2.60
C TYR A 49 -9.64 9.68 -1.28
N ASN A 50 -9.05 9.18 -0.21
CA ASN A 50 -9.21 9.80 1.11
C ASN A 50 -8.16 10.87 1.43
N ALA A 51 -7.00 10.84 0.78
CA ALA A 51 -5.94 11.80 1.02
C ALA A 51 -5.63 12.66 -0.21
N PHE A 52 -5.41 12.05 -1.38
CA PHE A 52 -4.95 12.81 -2.54
C PHE A 52 -6.03 13.73 -3.13
N LEU A 53 -7.24 13.21 -3.36
CA LEU A 53 -8.35 14.00 -3.91
C LEU A 53 -8.71 15.23 -3.05
N PRO A 54 -9.00 15.07 -1.73
CA PRO A 54 -9.49 16.17 -0.91
C PRO A 54 -8.40 17.16 -0.48
N TYR A 55 -7.15 16.73 -0.36
CA TYR A 55 -6.07 17.61 0.11
C TYR A 55 -5.17 18.17 -0.99
N ALA A 56 -5.13 17.54 -2.18
CA ALA A 56 -4.34 18.04 -3.31
C ALA A 56 -5.21 18.54 -4.46
N TYR A 57 -6.19 17.75 -4.94
CA TYR A 57 -6.90 18.09 -6.18
C TYR A 57 -8.01 19.14 -5.98
N GLU A 58 -8.93 18.90 -5.04
CA GLU A 58 -10.05 19.81 -4.76
C GLU A 58 -9.63 21.23 -4.33
N PRO A 59 -8.67 21.44 -3.41
CA PRO A 59 -8.27 22.79 -2.99
C PRO A 59 -7.62 23.61 -4.10
N LEU A 60 -6.85 22.97 -4.99
CA LEU A 60 -6.17 23.65 -6.10
C LEU A 60 -7.14 24.07 -7.20
N PHE A 61 -8.13 23.22 -7.55
CA PHE A 61 -9.01 23.48 -8.69
C PHE A 61 -10.34 24.15 -8.33
N LEU A 62 -10.96 23.86 -7.17
CA LEU A 62 -12.28 24.39 -6.81
C LEU A 62 -12.23 25.66 -5.96
N LYS A 63 -11.30 25.77 -5.00
CA LYS A 63 -11.28 26.90 -4.04
C LYS A 63 -10.34 28.05 -4.41
N LYS A 64 -9.41 27.86 -5.37
CA LYS A 64 -8.39 28.87 -5.76
C LYS A 64 -7.62 29.46 -4.56
N GLU A 65 -7.39 28.65 -3.53
CA GLU A 65 -6.53 29.05 -2.40
C GLU A 65 -5.08 28.69 -2.70
N TYR A 66 -4.34 29.63 -3.28
CA TYR A 66 -2.91 29.46 -3.61
C TYR A 66 -2.01 29.20 -2.40
N ILE A 67 -2.51 29.36 -1.17
CA ILE A 67 -1.79 29.04 0.08
C ILE A 67 -1.45 27.55 0.18
N LEU A 68 -2.25 26.66 -0.43
CA LEU A 68 -2.05 25.20 -0.41
C LEU A 68 -0.96 24.70 -1.36
N ILE A 69 -0.39 25.57 -2.19
CA ILE A 69 0.82 25.25 -2.98
C ILE A 69 2.05 25.07 -2.07
N ILE A 70 2.10 25.78 -0.94
CA ILE A 70 3.20 25.71 0.03
C ILE A 70 3.35 24.30 0.63
N PRO A 71 2.30 23.67 1.22
CA PRO A 71 2.40 22.29 1.70
C PRO A 71 2.65 21.27 0.58
N PHE A 72 2.21 21.52 -0.65
CA PHE A 72 2.53 20.66 -1.79
C PHE A 72 4.03 20.72 -2.15
N ILE A 73 4.62 21.92 -2.19
CA ILE A 73 6.06 22.13 -2.40
C ILE A 73 6.87 21.53 -1.25
N ILE A 74 6.45 21.71 0.00
CA ILE A 74 7.11 21.09 1.17
C ILE A 74 7.02 19.57 1.11
N GLY A 75 5.86 19.01 0.74
CA GLY A 75 5.68 17.57 0.54
C GLY A 75 6.57 17.02 -0.57
N PHE A 76 6.69 17.74 -1.67
CA PHE A 76 7.60 17.39 -2.76
C PHE A 76 9.08 17.49 -2.35
N LEU A 77 9.47 18.55 -1.61
CA LEU A 77 10.80 18.69 -1.02
C LEU A 77 11.14 17.56 -0.03
N TYR A 78 10.15 17.04 0.69
CA TYR A 78 10.33 15.90 1.59
C TYR A 78 10.79 14.64 0.85
N TRP A 79 10.46 14.49 -0.43
CA TRP A 79 10.96 13.38 -1.24
C TRP A 79 12.48 13.43 -1.42
N PHE A 80 13.05 14.63 -1.51
CA PHE A 80 14.51 14.83 -1.56
C PHE A 80 15.21 14.51 -0.25
N ARG A 81 14.50 14.44 0.90
CA ARG A 81 15.10 13.99 2.16
C ARG A 81 15.58 12.54 2.09
N PHE A 82 14.96 11.70 1.25
CA PHE A 82 15.42 10.32 1.02
C PHE A 82 16.64 10.24 0.09
N SER A 83 17.08 11.37 -0.47
CA SER A 83 18.34 11.51 -1.25
C SER A 83 19.53 11.84 -0.33
N SER A 84 19.64 11.17 0.81
CA SER A 84 20.88 11.17 1.60
C SER A 84 21.56 9.81 1.47
N LYS A 85 22.01 9.52 0.25
CA LYS A 85 23.26 8.79 0.00
C LYS A 85 24.14 9.69 -0.85
#